data_AF-A0A2T9ZG07-F1
#
_entry.id   AF-A0A2T9ZG07-F1
#
_cell.length_a   1.000
_cell.length_b   1.000
_cell.length_c   1.000
_cell.angle_alpha   90.00
_cell.angle_beta   90.00
_cell.angle_gamma   90.00
#
_symmetry.space_group_name_H-M   'P 1'
#
loop_
_entity.id
_entity.type
_entity.pdbx_description
1 polymer ?
#
loop_
_entity_poly.entity_id
_entity_poly.type
_entity_poly.pdbx_seq_one_letter_code
_entity_poly.pdbx_strand_id
1 'polypeptide(L)'
;MAGSHEKPTLLKDPAVEEWMVMKQHYRESFRWTRKTTSIAVLFGLVIPYVTYKMVKRAYESPALGPVIKEKSKEQIEKLDKSTWTTYN
;
A
#
# COMPACT_ATOMS: atom_id res chain seq x y z
N MET A 1 36.85 27.37 -10.79
CA MET A 1 35.72 26.47 -10.52
C MET A 1 36.22 25.06 -10.70
N ALA A 2 36.36 24.30 -9.61
CA ALA A 2 36.99 22.99 -9.63
C ALA A 2 36.05 21.98 -10.30
N GLY A 3 36.47 21.41 -11.43
CA GLY A 3 35.77 20.34 -12.11
C GLY A 3 35.87 19.06 -11.30
N SER A 4 34.73 18.52 -10.86
CA SER A 4 34.65 17.20 -10.23
C SER A 4 35.11 16.14 -11.23
N HIS A 5 36.23 15.48 -10.94
CA HIS A 5 36.70 14.27 -11.61
C HIS A 5 36.07 13.03 -10.95
N GLU A 6 34.74 12.95 -10.94
CA GLU A 6 34.05 11.73 -10.55
C GLU A 6 34.05 10.75 -11.72
N LYS A 7 35.01 9.82 -11.70
CA LYS A 7 34.94 8.64 -12.56
C LYS A 7 33.69 7.85 -12.16
N PRO A 8 32.80 7.46 -13.08
CA PRO A 8 31.61 6.69 -12.73
C PRO A 8 32.06 5.37 -12.08
N THR A 9 31.68 5.19 -10.81
CA THR A 9 32.01 4.00 -10.01
C THR A 9 31.17 2.78 -10.39
N LEU A 10 30.06 3.00 -11.11
CA LEU A 10 29.13 1.97 -11.52
C LEU A 10 29.19 1.77 -13.04
N LEU A 11 29.28 0.50 -13.45
CA LEU A 11 29.20 0.12 -14.86
C LEU A 11 27.78 0.39 -15.36
N LYS A 12 27.65 1.26 -16.37
CA LYS A 12 26.36 1.59 -16.99
C LYS A 12 26.04 0.55 -18.06
N ASP A 13 25.01 -0.25 -17.79
CA ASP A 13 24.44 -1.16 -18.79
C ASP A 13 23.27 -0.44 -19.49
N PRO A 14 23.34 -0.22 -20.81
CA PRO A 14 22.28 0.46 -21.56
C PRO A 14 20.93 -0.25 -21.44
N ALA A 15 20.89 -1.59 -21.31
CA ALA A 15 19.64 -2.32 -21.17
C ALA A 15 18.95 -2.05 -19.81
N VAL A 16 19.75 -1.86 -18.75
CA VAL A 16 19.24 -1.53 -17.42
C VAL A 16 18.71 -0.10 -17.38
N GLU A 17 19.42 0.83 -18.03
CA GLU A 17 18.98 2.22 -18.14
C GLU A 17 17.66 2.33 -18.92
N GLU A 18 17.54 1.63 -20.05
CA GLU A 18 16.30 1.61 -20.85
C GLU A 18 15.12 1.02 -20.07
N TRP A 19 15.33 -0.09 -19.34
CA TRP A 19 14.30 -0.68 -18.51
C TRP A 19 13.86 0.25 -17.37
N MET A 20 14.79 0.97 -16.74
CA MET A 20 14.45 1.97 -15.73
C MET A 20 13.59 3.09 -16.32
N VAL A 21 13.98 3.62 -17.49
CA VAL A 21 13.21 4.64 -18.20
C VAL A 21 11.81 4.13 -18.53
N MET A 22 11.68 2.91 -19.05
CA MET A 22 10.39 2.29 -19.35
C MET A 22 9.50 2.19 -18.10
N LYS A 23 10.05 1.79 -16.95
CA LYS A 23 9.27 1.75 -15.70
C LYS A 23 8.81 3.11 -15.23
N GLN A 24 9.69 4.11 -15.29
CA GLN A 24 9.37 5.46 -14.86
C GLN A 24 8.20 6.05 -15.67
N HIS A 25 8.16 5.74 -16.98
CA HIS A 25 7.12 6.22 -17.90
C HIS A 25 5.98 5.22 -18.13
N TYR A 26 5.89 4.15 -17.33
CA TYR A 26 4.88 3.11 -17.51
C TYR A 26 3.44 3.65 -17.50
N ARG A 27 3.19 4.70 -16.70
CA ARG A 27 1.88 5.34 -16.59
C ARG A 27 1.46 6.05 -17.88
N GLU A 28 2.42 6.62 -18.63
CA GLU A 28 2.15 7.35 -19.88
C GLU A 28 1.70 6.40 -20.98
N SER A 29 2.21 5.17 -20.96
CA SER A 29 1.85 4.11 -21.90
C SER A 29 0.64 3.27 -21.44
N PHE A 30 0.03 3.59 -20.30
CA PHE A 30 -1.07 2.81 -19.76
C PHE A 30 -2.32 2.93 -20.64
N ARG A 31 -2.98 1.78 -20.90
CA ARG A 31 -4.24 1.73 -21.65
C ARG A 31 -5.29 0.92 -20.92
N TRP A 32 -6.51 1.45 -20.90
CA TRP A 32 -7.69 0.70 -20.48
C TRP A 32 -8.03 -0.34 -21.53
N THR A 33 -7.77 -1.59 -21.18
CA THR A 33 -8.12 -2.78 -21.96
C THR A 33 -9.01 -3.66 -21.10
N ARG A 34 -9.64 -4.68 -21.69
CA ARG A 34 -10.45 -5.64 -20.91
C ARG A 34 -9.64 -6.25 -19.76
N LYS A 35 -8.36 -6.58 -19.99
CA LYS A 35 -7.47 -7.17 -18.99
C LYS A 35 -7.07 -6.19 -17.88
N THR A 36 -6.65 -4.98 -18.22
CA THR A 36 -6.24 -3.99 -17.21
C THR A 36 -7.44 -3.50 -16.39
N THR A 37 -8.59 -3.36 -17.03
CA THR A 37 -9.85 -3.00 -16.36
C THR A 37 -10.31 -4.11 -15.40
N SER A 38 -10.26 -5.38 -15.80
CA SER A 38 -10.65 -6.48 -14.90
C SER A 38 -9.76 -6.56 -13.66
N ILE A 39 -8.45 -6.33 -13.82
CA ILE A 39 -7.51 -6.29 -12.68
C ILE A 39 -7.84 -5.09 -11.79
N ALA A 40 -8.04 -3.90 -12.36
CA ALA A 40 -8.40 -2.71 -11.60
C ALA A 40 -9.70 -2.89 -10.80
N VAL A 41 -10.72 -3.50 -11.39
CA VAL A 41 -11.99 -3.77 -10.70
C VAL A 41 -11.81 -4.82 -9.60
N LEU A 42 -11.08 -5.90 -9.88
CA LEU A 42 -10.84 -6.96 -8.91
C LEU A 42 -10.12 -6.43 -7.66
N PHE A 43 -9.01 -5.73 -7.86
CA PHE A 43 -8.20 -5.23 -6.75
C PHE A 43 -8.72 -3.92 -6.15
N GLY A 44 -9.35 -3.06 -6.95
CA GLY A 44 -9.86 -1.76 -6.50
C GLY A 44 -11.24 -1.85 -5.82
N LEU A 45 -12.08 -2.81 -6.20
CA LEU A 45 -13.46 -2.90 -5.69
C LEU A 45 -13.78 -4.25 -5.07
N VAL A 46 -13.56 -5.35 -5.80
CA VAL A 46 -14.05 -6.66 -5.39
C VAL A 46 -13.36 -7.12 -4.10
N ILE A 47 -12.03 -7.09 -4.06
CA ILE A 47 -11.26 -7.55 -2.89
C ILE A 47 -11.58 -6.70 -1.65
N PRO A 48 -11.52 -5.36 -1.67
CA PRO A 48 -11.90 -4.54 -0.52
C PRO A 48 -13.33 -4.79 -0.05
N TYR A 49 -14.27 -4.92 -0.99
CA TYR A 49 -15.68 -5.16 -0.67
C TYR A 49 -15.90 -6.51 0.02
N VAL A 50 -15.32 -7.58 -0.53
CA VAL A 50 -15.42 -8.93 0.04
C VAL A 50 -14.79 -8.96 1.43
N THR A 51 -13.60 -8.39 1.59
CA THR A 51 -12.93 -8.29 2.90
C THR A 51 -13.79 -7.55 3.91
N TYR A 52 -14.33 -6.38 3.54
CA TYR A 52 -15.23 -5.62 4.41
C TYR A 52 -16.45 -6.45 4.83
N LYS A 53 -17.09 -7.15 3.90
CA LYS A 53 -18.27 -7.99 4.19
C LYS A 53 -17.94 -9.16 5.11
N MET A 54 -16.79 -9.81 4.92
CA MET A 54 -16.34 -10.89 5.80
C MET A 54 -16.08 -10.38 7.22
N VAL A 55 -15.35 -9.27 7.34
CA VAL A 55 -15.08 -8.64 8.63
C VAL A 55 -16.38 -8.21 9.30
N LYS A 56 -17.27 -7.51 8.60
CA LYS A 56 -18.58 -7.10 9.12
C LYS A 56 -19.38 -8.28 9.66
N ARG A 57 -19.44 -9.38 8.93
CA ARG A 57 -20.11 -10.61 9.39
C ARG A 57 -19.46 -11.20 10.64
N ALA A 58 -18.14 -11.19 10.74
CA ALA A 58 -17.43 -11.65 11.93
C ALA A 58 -17.77 -10.78 13.16
N TYR A 59 -17.81 -9.44 12.99
CA TYR A 59 -18.21 -8.49 14.03
C TYR A 59 -19.67 -8.62 14.47
N GLU A 60 -20.57 -8.97 13.55
CA GLU A 60 -21.99 -9.18 13.82
C GLU A 60 -22.29 -10.58 14.38
N SER A 61 -21.33 -11.51 14.30
CA SER A 61 -21.54 -12.86 14.81
C SER A 61 -21.70 -12.85 16.34
N PRO A 62 -22.69 -13.58 16.89
CA PRO A 62 -22.93 -13.60 18.34
C PRO A 62 -21.74 -14.12 19.17
N ALA A 63 -20.92 -15.00 18.59
CA ALA A 63 -19.79 -15.63 19.27
C ALA A 63 -18.50 -14.79 19.22
N LEU A 64 -18.18 -14.16 18.08
CA LEU A 64 -16.91 -13.45 17.91
C LEU A 64 -17.05 -11.92 18.05
N GLY A 65 -18.23 -11.37 17.78
CA GLY A 65 -18.50 -9.94 17.90
C GLY A 65 -18.08 -9.31 19.24
N PRO A 66 -18.46 -9.87 20.41
CA PRO A 66 -18.06 -9.30 21.70
C PRO A 66 -16.55 -9.38 21.93
N VAL A 67 -15.92 -10.53 21.60
CA VAL A 67 -14.47 -10.75 21.75
C VAL A 67 -13.66 -9.77 20.92
N ILE A 68 -14.07 -9.54 19.67
CA ILE A 68 -13.38 -8.60 18.78
C ILE A 68 -13.55 -7.15 19.27
N LYS A 69 -14.75 -6.78 19.76
CA LYS A 69 -14.99 -5.44 20.32
C LYS A 69 -14.12 -5.19 21.55
N GLU A 70 -14.03 -6.14 22.47
CA GLU A 70 -13.19 -6.03 23.67
C GLU A 70 -11.71 -5.87 23.31
N LYS A 71 -11.17 -6.77 22.46
CA LYS A 71 -9.79 -6.65 21.97
C LYS A 71 -9.52 -5.35 21.23
N SER A 72 -10.48 -4.86 20.45
CA SER A 72 -10.32 -3.58 19.74
C SER A 72 -10.25 -2.40 20.71
N LYS A 73 -11.03 -2.42 21.81
CA LYS A 73 -10.96 -1.40 22.85
C LYS A 73 -9.61 -1.42 23.55
N GLU A 74 -9.13 -2.61 23.96
CA GLU A 74 -7.80 -2.75 24.57
C GLU A 74 -6.67 -2.25 23.66
N GLN A 75 -6.76 -2.53 22.36
CA GLN A 75 -5.78 -2.04 21.40
C GLN A 75 -5.87 -0.52 21.21
N ILE A 76 -7.09 0.04 21.15
CA ILE A 76 -7.29 1.50 21.05
C ILE A 76 -6.76 2.20 22.30
N GLU A 77 -6.98 1.63 23.48
CA GLU A 77 -6.46 2.15 24.75
C GLU A 77 -4.92 2.11 24.79
N LYS A 78 -4.31 1.00 24.33
CA LYS A 78 -2.84 0.91 24.15
C LYS A 78 -2.29 1.89 23.11
N LEU A 79 -3.10 2.21 22.11
CA LEU A 79 -2.76 3.15 21.03
C LEU A 79 -3.15 4.59 21.38
N ASP A 80 -3.82 4.84 22.51
CA ASP A 80 -4.19 6.18 22.92
C ASP A 80 -2.92 6.99 23.18
N LYS A 81 -2.67 7.93 22.26
CA LYS A 81 -1.46 8.72 22.18
C LYS A 81 -1.40 9.80 23.26
N SER A 82 -2.44 9.91 24.10
CA SER A 82 -2.49 10.84 25.24
C SER A 82 -1.30 10.70 26.19
N THR A 83 -0.65 9.52 26.26
CA THR A 83 0.60 9.29 27.00
C THR A 83 1.88 9.69 26.26
N TRP A 84 1.84 9.92 24.95
CA TRP A 84 3.02 10.21 24.11
C TRP A 84 3.03 11.64 23.53
N THR A 85 1.90 12.36 23.58
CA THR A 85 1.77 13.76 23.12
C THR A 85 1.86 14.80 24.24
N THR A 86 2.12 14.40 25.49
CA THR A 86 2.37 15.29 26.64
C THR A 86 3.79 15.88 26.67
N TYR A 87 4.32 16.25 25.51
CA TYR A 87 5.45 17.16 25.39
C TYR A 87 5.01 18.38 24.60
N ASN A 88 4.35 19.31 25.30
CA ASN A 88 4.36 20.76 25.07
C ASN A 88 3.71 21.46 26.26
#